data_AF-Q6Y1A1-F1
#
_entry.id   AF-Q6Y1A1-F1
#
_cell.length_a   1.000
_cell.length_b   1.000
_cell.length_c   1.000
_cell.angle_alpha   90.00
_cell.angle_beta   90.00
_cell.angle_gamma   90.00
#
_symmetry.space_group_name_H-M   'P 1'
#
loop_
_entity.id
_entity.type
_entity.pdbx_description
1 polymer ?
#
loop_
_entity_poly.entity_id
_entity_poly.type
_entity_poly.pdbx_seq_one_letter_code
_entity_poly.pdbx_strand_id
1 'polypeptide(L)'
;ALSSVIPCYAAGQMQKLQVLRVVACNGMKEVFKTQLGTSSNKNNKSGGDEGNGGIPRVKNNVIMLPNIKILKIRYCNHLEHIFTFSALESLRQLEELMIEDCKAMKVIVKKEEDASSKKVVVFPRLTSIVLVKLPELEGFFLGMNEFRWTSFDEVTIKNCPKMMVFAAGGSTAPQLNYIHTGLGKHTLDQSGLNFHQTTSPSSHGATSCPATSEGTIWSFHNMIELYVERNYDVKKIIPSSELLQLQKLEKVHVCSCDGVDEVFEALEAAGRNRNRNRNSSSGSAFDESSQTTTLFNLPNLTQVKLEYLCGLRYIWKNNQWTAFEFPNLTRVHISTCKRLEHVFTSSMGGSLLQLQELCIWNCSEME
;
A
#
# COMPACT_ATOMS: atom_id res chain seq x y z
N ALA A 1 -12.64 -20.80 -24.56
CA ALA A 1 -13.01 -20.07 -23.33
C ALA A 1 -13.28 -18.61 -23.68
N LEU A 2 -14.30 -17.99 -23.08
CA LEU A 2 -14.59 -16.56 -23.31
C LEU A 2 -13.42 -15.73 -22.78
N SER A 3 -12.77 -14.96 -23.65
CA SER A 3 -11.63 -14.11 -23.29
C SER A 3 -12.05 -12.79 -22.61
N SER A 4 -13.34 -12.45 -22.69
CA SER A 4 -13.96 -11.21 -22.19
C SER A 4 -15.35 -11.46 -21.62
N VAL A 5 -15.76 -10.64 -20.63
CA VAL A 5 -17.09 -10.73 -19.99
C VAL A 5 -18.15 -10.00 -20.79
N ILE A 6 -17.85 -8.80 -21.28
CA ILE A 6 -18.78 -8.02 -22.10
C ILE A 6 -18.18 -7.88 -23.52
N PRO A 7 -18.80 -8.51 -24.54
CA PRO A 7 -18.46 -8.25 -25.93
C PRO A 7 -18.69 -6.78 -26.29
N CYS A 8 -17.82 -6.19 -27.11
CA CYS A 8 -17.89 -4.77 -27.50
C CYS A 8 -19.26 -4.33 -28.02
N TYR A 9 -19.92 -5.18 -28.82
CA TYR A 9 -21.23 -4.89 -29.41
C TYR A 9 -22.37 -4.82 -28.38
N ALA A 10 -22.22 -5.52 -27.25
CA ALA A 10 -23.24 -5.57 -26.21
C ALA A 10 -23.06 -4.45 -25.17
N ALA A 11 -21.83 -3.95 -24.98
CA ALA A 11 -21.51 -2.93 -23.99
C ALA A 11 -22.38 -1.66 -24.16
N GLY A 12 -22.52 -1.15 -25.39
CA GLY A 12 -23.32 0.04 -25.66
C GLY A 12 -24.84 -0.13 -25.48
N GLN A 13 -25.34 -1.36 -25.40
CA GLN A 13 -26.76 -1.67 -25.20
C GLN A 13 -27.12 -1.87 -23.72
N MET A 14 -26.12 -2.06 -22.85
CA MET A 14 -26.31 -2.30 -21.41
C MET A 14 -26.52 -0.99 -20.62
N GLN A 15 -27.40 -0.11 -21.11
CA GLN A 15 -27.61 1.22 -20.53
C GLN A 15 -28.17 1.20 -19.11
N LYS A 16 -28.78 0.11 -18.65
CA LYS A 16 -29.28 -0.03 -17.27
C LYS A 16 -28.28 -0.66 -16.30
N LEU A 17 -27.12 -1.11 -16.79
CA LEU A 17 -26.15 -1.81 -15.95
C LEU A 17 -25.43 -0.80 -15.04
N GLN A 18 -25.67 -0.92 -13.74
CA GLN A 18 -25.05 -0.08 -12.72
C GLN A 18 -24.00 -0.81 -11.88
N VAL A 19 -24.13 -2.13 -11.75
CA VAL A 19 -23.27 -2.95 -10.90
C VAL A 19 -22.72 -4.10 -11.73
N LEU A 20 -21.40 -4.19 -11.82
CA LEU A 20 -20.71 -5.32 -12.45
C LEU A 20 -19.83 -6.01 -11.42
N ARG A 21 -20.07 -7.30 -11.22
CA ARG A 21 -19.27 -8.16 -10.34
C ARG A 21 -18.73 -9.33 -11.14
N VAL A 22 -17.41 -9.50 -11.14
CA VAL A 22 -16.71 -10.59 -11.83
C VAL A 22 -15.91 -11.35 -10.79
N VAL A 23 -16.18 -12.65 -10.64
CA VAL A 23 -15.58 -13.48 -9.57
C VAL A 23 -15.08 -14.79 -10.18
N ALA A 24 -13.83 -15.14 -9.90
CA ALA A 24 -13.19 -16.40 -10.30
C ALA A 24 -13.19 -16.67 -11.82
N CYS A 25 -13.19 -15.63 -12.65
CA CYS A 25 -13.17 -15.76 -14.11
C CYS A 25 -11.73 -15.88 -14.64
N ASN A 26 -11.07 -17.00 -14.37
CA ASN A 26 -9.67 -17.20 -14.73
C ASN A 26 -9.41 -17.21 -16.26
N GLY A 27 -10.37 -17.57 -17.11
CA GLY A 27 -10.16 -17.53 -18.57
C GLY A 27 -10.11 -16.12 -19.18
N MET A 28 -10.47 -15.09 -18.40
CA MET A 28 -10.62 -13.73 -18.86
C MET A 28 -9.27 -13.01 -18.93
N LYS A 29 -9.00 -12.36 -20.07
CA LYS A 29 -7.81 -11.52 -20.28
C LYS A 29 -8.12 -10.02 -20.28
N GLU A 30 -9.37 -9.68 -20.59
CA GLU A 30 -9.88 -8.30 -20.63
C GLU A 30 -11.32 -8.30 -20.11
N VAL A 31 -11.73 -7.31 -19.33
CA VAL A 31 -13.13 -7.21 -18.86
C VAL A 31 -14.05 -6.88 -20.04
N PHE A 32 -13.57 -6.01 -20.91
CA PHE A 32 -14.28 -5.49 -22.06
C PHE A 32 -13.51 -5.84 -23.33
N LYS A 33 -14.18 -6.47 -24.30
CA LYS A 33 -13.54 -6.84 -25.55
C LYS A 33 -13.17 -5.59 -26.35
N THR A 34 -11.90 -5.44 -26.72
CA THR A 34 -11.50 -4.43 -27.72
C THR A 34 -11.54 -5.05 -29.11
N GLN A 35 -12.08 -4.35 -30.12
CA GLN A 35 -11.93 -4.77 -31.52
C GLN A 35 -10.52 -4.37 -31.99
N LEU A 36 -9.50 -5.10 -31.54
CA LEU A 36 -8.20 -5.03 -32.18
C LEU A 36 -8.25 -5.92 -33.42
N GLY A 37 -8.40 -5.30 -34.58
CA GLY A 37 -8.27 -5.96 -35.86
C GLY A 37 -6.88 -6.60 -35.96
N THR A 38 -6.86 -7.91 -36.16
CA THR A 38 -5.73 -8.65 -36.74
C THR A 38 -5.26 -7.92 -38.01
N SER A 39 -4.21 -7.12 -37.89
CA SER A 39 -3.43 -6.63 -39.03
C SER A 39 -2.01 -7.16 -38.94
N SER A 40 -1.87 -8.48 -38.99
CA SER A 40 -0.66 -9.13 -39.46
C SER A 40 -1.01 -9.96 -40.67
N ASN A 41 -1.08 -9.31 -41.83
CA ASN A 41 -0.63 -9.93 -43.06
C ASN A 41 -0.13 -8.83 -44.02
N LYS A 42 1.13 -8.43 -43.88
CA LYS A 42 1.86 -7.83 -45.00
C LYS A 42 2.12 -8.95 -45.98
N ASN A 43 1.28 -9.07 -47.00
CA ASN A 43 1.58 -9.71 -48.28
C ASN A 43 0.46 -9.42 -49.29
N ASN A 44 0.64 -8.37 -50.09
CA ASN A 44 0.76 -8.49 -51.56
C ASN A 44 0.59 -7.14 -52.26
N LYS A 45 1.34 -7.03 -53.36
CA LYS A 45 1.44 -5.92 -54.31
C LYS A 45 0.12 -5.61 -55.06
N SER A 46 0.12 -4.37 -55.55
CA SER A 46 -0.41 -3.87 -56.84
C SER A 46 -1.86 -3.42 -56.96
N GLY A 47 -2.00 -2.32 -57.71
CA GLY A 47 -3.13 -2.08 -58.62
C GLY A 47 -4.14 -1.08 -58.08
N GLY A 48 -4.27 0.07 -58.75
CA GLY A 48 -5.37 0.99 -58.51
C GLY A 48 -6.70 0.44 -59.03
N ASP A 49 -7.80 0.86 -58.41
CA ASP A 49 -9.10 0.97 -59.06
C ASP A 49 -9.98 1.95 -58.29
N GLU A 50 -10.74 2.75 -59.04
CA GLU A 50 -11.77 3.65 -58.54
C GLU A 50 -13.04 2.85 -58.21
N GLY A 51 -13.75 3.26 -57.17
CA GLY A 51 -15.18 2.97 -57.05
C GLY A 51 -15.60 2.06 -55.88
N ASN A 52 -16.56 2.63 -55.15
CA ASN A 52 -17.64 1.96 -54.43
C ASN A 52 -17.44 1.58 -52.95
N GLY A 53 -18.36 2.10 -52.12
CA GLY A 53 -18.80 1.44 -50.89
C GLY A 53 -17.80 1.40 -49.73
N GLY A 54 -17.24 2.54 -49.33
CA GLY A 54 -16.60 2.66 -48.03
C GLY A 54 -17.63 2.45 -46.91
N ILE A 55 -17.76 1.21 -46.42
CA ILE A 55 -18.36 0.93 -45.10
C ILE A 55 -17.72 1.91 -44.11
N PRO A 56 -18.47 2.66 -43.29
CA PRO A 56 -17.84 3.52 -42.30
C PRO A 56 -17.06 2.59 -41.38
N ARG A 57 -15.73 2.59 -41.49
CA ARG A 57 -14.83 2.04 -40.48
C ARG A 57 -15.14 2.84 -39.22
N VAL A 58 -15.99 2.29 -38.35
CA VAL A 58 -16.30 2.86 -37.05
C VAL A 58 -14.98 2.94 -36.29
N LYS A 59 -14.37 4.12 -36.27
CA LYS A 59 -13.11 4.43 -35.59
C LYS A 59 -13.24 4.47 -34.06
N ASN A 60 -14.35 3.98 -33.50
CA ASN A 60 -14.65 4.13 -32.09
C ASN A 60 -14.67 2.75 -31.42
N ASN A 61 -13.47 2.29 -31.05
CA ASN A 61 -13.25 1.20 -30.08
C ASN A 61 -13.65 1.61 -28.65
N VAL A 62 -14.63 2.51 -28.49
CA VAL A 62 -15.00 3.07 -27.21
C VAL A 62 -16.04 2.17 -26.57
N ILE A 63 -15.64 1.47 -25.51
CA ILE A 63 -16.55 0.75 -24.64
C ILE A 63 -17.37 1.81 -23.86
N MET A 64 -18.68 1.84 -24.10
CA MET A 64 -19.59 2.79 -23.48
C MET A 64 -20.41 2.09 -22.40
N LEU A 65 -20.01 2.27 -21.13
CA LEU A 65 -20.78 1.80 -19.98
C LEU A 65 -21.21 2.99 -19.11
N PRO A 66 -22.05 3.87 -19.65
CA PRO A 66 -22.25 5.22 -19.13
C PRO A 66 -22.85 5.27 -17.72
N ASN A 67 -23.47 4.18 -17.26
CA ASN A 67 -24.23 4.12 -16.01
C ASN A 67 -23.62 3.19 -14.97
N ILE A 68 -22.44 2.63 -15.20
CA ILE A 68 -21.77 1.81 -14.18
C ILE A 68 -21.39 2.69 -13.00
N LYS A 69 -21.81 2.26 -11.81
CA LYS A 69 -21.54 2.87 -10.52
C LYS A 69 -20.60 2.02 -9.67
N ILE A 70 -20.74 0.69 -9.73
CA ILE A 70 -19.99 -0.22 -8.88
C ILE A 70 -19.34 -1.28 -9.76
N LEU A 71 -18.02 -1.40 -9.67
CA LEU A 71 -17.25 -2.45 -10.33
C LEU A 71 -16.46 -3.24 -9.28
N LYS A 72 -16.72 -4.55 -9.18
CA LYS A 72 -15.97 -5.45 -8.29
C LYS A 72 -15.39 -6.63 -9.07
N ILE A 73 -14.09 -6.83 -8.99
CA ILE A 73 -13.38 -7.93 -9.67
C ILE A 73 -12.58 -8.72 -8.63
N ARG A 74 -12.82 -10.03 -8.55
CA ARG A 74 -12.15 -10.91 -7.58
C ARG A 74 -11.65 -12.20 -8.20
N TYR A 75 -10.48 -12.67 -7.83
CA TYR A 75 -9.94 -13.98 -8.21
C TYR A 75 -9.81 -14.18 -9.74
N CYS A 76 -9.53 -13.12 -10.50
CA CYS A 76 -9.39 -13.15 -11.96
C CYS A 76 -7.90 -13.15 -12.33
N ASN A 77 -7.26 -14.33 -12.27
CA ASN A 77 -5.80 -14.40 -12.23
C ASN A 77 -5.06 -14.11 -13.54
N HIS A 78 -5.73 -14.10 -14.70
CA HIS A 78 -5.13 -13.78 -16.00
C HIS A 78 -5.48 -12.38 -16.52
N LEU A 79 -6.22 -11.58 -15.74
CA LEU A 79 -6.62 -10.24 -16.11
C LEU A 79 -5.46 -9.27 -15.88
N GLU A 80 -4.95 -8.64 -16.94
CA GLU A 80 -3.79 -7.72 -16.84
C GLU A 80 -4.18 -6.25 -16.63
N HIS A 81 -5.39 -5.89 -17.08
CA HIS A 81 -5.95 -4.54 -16.95
C HIS A 81 -7.48 -4.59 -16.97
N ILE A 82 -8.13 -3.54 -16.44
CA ILE A 82 -9.60 -3.43 -16.45
C ILE A 82 -10.07 -2.55 -17.60
N PHE A 83 -9.52 -1.34 -17.67
CA PHE A 83 -9.95 -0.31 -18.60
C PHE A 83 -8.85 0.00 -19.60
N THR A 84 -9.24 0.45 -20.79
CA THR A 84 -8.36 1.23 -21.66
C THR A 84 -8.56 2.72 -21.39
N PHE A 85 -7.57 3.54 -21.75
CA PHE A 85 -7.66 4.98 -21.58
C PHE A 85 -8.89 5.59 -22.30
N SER A 86 -9.21 5.11 -23.50
CA SER A 86 -10.40 5.53 -24.25
C SER A 86 -11.73 5.25 -23.53
N ALA A 87 -11.79 4.25 -22.65
CA ALA A 87 -13.01 3.90 -21.92
C ALA A 87 -13.34 4.83 -20.74
N LEU A 88 -12.36 5.63 -20.28
CA LEU A 88 -12.51 6.46 -19.07
C LEU A 88 -13.64 7.49 -19.16
N GLU A 89 -13.91 8.02 -20.36
CA GLU A 89 -15.02 8.96 -20.58
C GLU A 89 -16.40 8.37 -20.26
N SER A 90 -16.53 7.04 -20.34
CA SER A 90 -17.79 6.35 -20.02
C SER A 90 -17.95 6.06 -18.53
N LEU A 91 -16.89 6.21 -17.72
CA LEU A 91 -16.86 5.83 -16.30
C LEU A 91 -17.13 7.01 -15.35
N ARG A 92 -17.68 8.13 -15.86
CA ARG A 92 -17.95 9.32 -15.04
C ARG A 92 -19.00 9.08 -13.95
N GLN A 93 -19.79 8.01 -14.05
CA GLN A 93 -20.76 7.61 -13.03
C GLN A 93 -20.20 6.61 -12.00
N LEU A 94 -18.94 6.16 -12.15
CA LEU A 94 -18.35 5.18 -11.25
C LEU A 94 -18.19 5.79 -9.84
N GLU A 95 -18.74 5.09 -8.85
CA GLU A 95 -18.78 5.45 -7.42
C GLU A 95 -17.83 4.55 -6.61
N GLU A 96 -17.78 3.24 -6.92
CA GLU A 96 -16.93 2.25 -6.22
C GLU A 96 -16.16 1.36 -7.19
N LEU A 97 -14.85 1.21 -6.95
CA LEU A 97 -13.99 0.24 -7.63
C LEU A 97 -13.29 -0.68 -6.62
N MET A 98 -13.54 -1.99 -6.72
CA MET A 98 -12.89 -3.00 -5.89
C MET A 98 -12.21 -4.07 -6.74
N ILE A 99 -10.94 -4.35 -6.44
CA ILE A 99 -10.14 -5.36 -7.13
C ILE A 99 -9.38 -6.18 -6.10
N GLU A 100 -9.59 -7.49 -6.12
CA GLU A 100 -9.03 -8.40 -5.13
C GLU A 100 -8.44 -9.65 -5.78
N ASP A 101 -7.22 -10.02 -5.38
CA ASP A 101 -6.59 -11.31 -5.70
C ASP A 101 -6.59 -11.61 -7.21
N CYS A 102 -6.12 -10.66 -8.01
CA CYS A 102 -5.98 -10.78 -9.46
C CYS A 102 -4.48 -10.77 -9.80
N LYS A 103 -3.88 -11.98 -9.88
CA LYS A 103 -2.42 -12.15 -9.90
C LYS A 103 -1.68 -11.52 -11.08
N ALA A 104 -2.26 -11.52 -12.29
CA ALA A 104 -1.63 -10.93 -13.48
C ALA A 104 -1.92 -9.43 -13.66
N MET A 105 -2.66 -8.78 -12.76
CA MET A 105 -3.05 -7.37 -12.89
C MET A 105 -1.82 -6.47 -12.83
N LYS A 106 -1.49 -5.80 -13.94
CA LYS A 106 -0.32 -4.90 -14.04
C LYS A 106 -0.70 -3.44 -13.88
N VAL A 107 -1.81 -3.03 -14.49
CA VAL A 107 -2.32 -1.65 -14.41
C VAL A 107 -3.84 -1.67 -14.38
N ILE A 108 -4.48 -0.72 -13.71
CA ILE A 108 -5.95 -0.64 -13.73
C ILE A 108 -6.43 -0.08 -15.06
N VAL A 109 -5.75 0.95 -15.56
CA VAL A 109 -6.01 1.61 -16.83
C VAL A 109 -4.82 1.39 -17.75
N LYS A 110 -5.05 0.73 -18.88
CA LYS A 110 -4.07 0.53 -19.94
C LYS A 110 -3.98 1.76 -20.83
N LYS A 111 -2.77 2.28 -21.02
CA LYS A 111 -2.46 3.33 -22.00
C LYS A 111 -2.58 2.78 -23.42
N GLU A 112 -3.08 3.61 -24.33
CA GLU A 112 -3.15 3.33 -25.77
C GLU A 112 -2.22 4.30 -26.53
N GLU A 113 -1.70 3.90 -27.71
CA GLU A 113 -0.66 4.65 -28.44
C GLU A 113 -1.06 6.09 -28.78
N ASP A 114 -2.36 6.34 -29.00
CA ASP A 114 -2.93 7.67 -29.31
C ASP A 114 -3.17 8.56 -28.07
N ALA A 115 -2.80 8.13 -26.86
CA ALA A 115 -2.99 8.90 -25.63
C ALA A 115 -2.02 10.11 -25.48
N SER A 116 -1.54 10.69 -26.59
CA SER A 116 -0.49 11.73 -26.62
C SER A 116 -0.96 13.14 -26.24
N SER A 117 -2.18 13.31 -25.71
CA SER A 117 -2.63 14.62 -25.20
C SER A 117 -2.51 14.65 -23.68
N LYS A 118 -1.96 15.73 -23.11
CA LYS A 118 -2.02 16.07 -21.69
C LYS A 118 -3.47 16.41 -21.27
N LYS A 119 -4.40 15.51 -21.53
CA LYS A 119 -5.81 15.64 -21.16
C LYS A 119 -5.95 15.34 -19.68
N VAL A 120 -6.66 16.21 -18.98
CA VAL A 120 -7.06 15.99 -17.58
C VAL A 120 -8.24 15.03 -17.57
N VAL A 121 -8.12 13.94 -16.82
CA VAL A 121 -9.18 12.96 -16.61
C VAL A 121 -9.89 13.29 -15.29
N VAL A 122 -11.23 13.36 -15.33
CA VAL A 122 -12.02 13.72 -14.16
C VAL A 122 -12.94 12.56 -13.77
N PHE A 123 -12.81 12.09 -12.53
CA PHE A 123 -13.76 11.18 -11.88
C PHE A 123 -14.64 11.99 -10.92
N PRO A 124 -15.87 12.36 -11.34
CA PRO A 124 -16.69 13.28 -10.56
C PRO A 124 -17.43 12.62 -9.39
N ARG A 125 -17.52 11.29 -9.37
CA ARG A 125 -18.35 10.54 -8.42
C ARG A 125 -17.65 9.39 -7.71
N LEU A 126 -16.41 9.09 -8.08
CA LEU A 126 -15.69 7.97 -7.48
C LEU A 126 -15.34 8.33 -6.04
N THR A 127 -15.89 7.59 -5.10
CA THR A 127 -15.72 7.81 -3.65
C THR A 127 -14.74 6.82 -3.04
N SER A 128 -14.69 5.59 -3.58
CA SER A 128 -13.91 4.50 -2.99
C SER A 128 -13.15 3.66 -4.02
N ILE A 129 -11.86 3.43 -3.76
CA ILE A 129 -11.02 2.46 -4.49
C ILE A 129 -10.40 1.49 -3.49
N VAL A 130 -10.60 0.20 -3.71
CA VAL A 130 -10.05 -0.89 -2.89
C VAL A 130 -9.23 -1.83 -3.77
N LEU A 131 -7.92 -1.88 -3.53
CA LEU A 131 -6.95 -2.72 -4.23
C LEU A 131 -6.29 -3.67 -3.23
N VAL A 132 -6.52 -4.98 -3.39
CA VAL A 132 -6.07 -5.97 -2.41
C VAL A 132 -5.42 -7.18 -3.11
N LYS A 133 -4.24 -7.59 -2.64
CA LYS A 133 -3.52 -8.79 -3.13
C LYS A 133 -3.30 -8.76 -4.66
N LEU A 134 -2.67 -7.69 -5.14
CA LEU A 134 -2.34 -7.52 -6.56
C LEU A 134 -0.81 -7.53 -6.73
N PRO A 135 -0.17 -8.71 -6.81
CA PRO A 135 1.29 -8.86 -6.74
C PRO A 135 2.04 -8.19 -7.89
N GLU A 136 1.41 -8.10 -9.06
CA GLU A 136 2.01 -7.53 -10.29
C GLU A 136 1.59 -6.09 -10.57
N LEU A 137 0.77 -5.46 -9.71
CA LEU A 137 0.22 -4.13 -9.97
C LEU A 137 1.32 -3.07 -9.85
N GLU A 138 1.61 -2.36 -10.95
CA GLU A 138 2.59 -1.28 -11.03
C GLU A 138 1.96 0.10 -10.73
N GLY A 139 0.68 0.29 -11.04
CA GLY A 139 -0.04 1.53 -10.76
C GLY A 139 -1.49 1.57 -11.27
N PHE A 140 -2.24 2.61 -10.89
CA PHE A 140 -3.58 2.83 -11.44
C PHE A 140 -3.50 3.20 -12.93
N PHE A 141 -2.62 4.15 -13.27
CA PHE A 141 -2.34 4.54 -14.65
C PHE A 141 -0.90 5.04 -14.80
N LEU A 142 -0.17 4.49 -15.77
CA LEU A 142 1.25 4.82 -16.01
C LEU A 142 1.46 5.90 -17.10
N GLY A 143 0.39 6.48 -17.65
CA GLY A 143 0.50 7.61 -18.58
C GLY A 143 0.64 8.95 -17.85
N MET A 144 1.13 9.96 -18.57
CA MET A 144 1.42 11.30 -18.05
C MET A 144 0.18 12.22 -18.02
N ASN A 145 -1.02 11.64 -17.90
CA ASN A 145 -2.27 12.39 -17.77
C ASN A 145 -2.55 12.69 -16.30
N GLU A 146 -3.07 13.89 -16.04
CA GLU A 146 -3.48 14.28 -14.70
C GLU A 146 -4.88 13.74 -14.38
N PHE A 147 -5.06 13.20 -13.18
CA PHE A 147 -6.35 12.72 -12.68
C PHE A 147 -6.90 13.66 -11.61
N ARG A 148 -8.19 13.99 -11.69
CA ARG A 148 -8.91 14.79 -10.70
C ARG A 148 -10.06 13.99 -10.12
N TRP A 149 -10.11 13.89 -8.80
CA TRP A 149 -11.08 13.08 -8.06
C TRP A 149 -11.90 14.00 -7.14
N THR A 150 -13.08 14.43 -7.58
CA THR A 150 -13.79 15.53 -6.88
C THR A 150 -14.48 15.11 -5.59
N SER A 151 -14.81 13.83 -5.47
CA SER A 151 -15.61 13.25 -4.38
C SER A 151 -14.94 12.03 -3.76
N PHE A 152 -13.62 11.96 -3.86
CA PHE A 152 -12.87 10.77 -3.48
C PHE A 152 -12.50 10.82 -2.00
N ASP A 153 -13.06 9.88 -1.25
CA ASP A 153 -13.08 9.91 0.21
C ASP A 153 -12.20 8.80 0.81
N GLU A 154 -12.10 7.65 0.13
CA GLU A 154 -11.42 6.47 0.66
C GLU A 154 -10.58 5.74 -0.40
N VAL A 155 -9.33 5.44 -0.05
CA VAL A 155 -8.50 4.51 -0.83
C VAL A 155 -7.86 3.47 0.10
N THR A 156 -7.97 2.21 -0.30
CA THR A 156 -7.36 1.07 0.40
C THR A 156 -6.44 0.30 -0.55
N ILE A 157 -5.16 0.15 -0.21
CA ILE A 157 -4.14 -0.58 -1.00
C ILE A 157 -3.41 -1.58 -0.10
N LYS A 158 -3.75 -2.87 -0.19
CA LYS A 158 -3.19 -3.92 0.67
C LYS A 158 -2.50 -4.99 -0.17
N ASN A 159 -1.27 -5.37 0.17
CA ASN A 159 -0.52 -6.45 -0.49
C ASN A 159 -0.36 -6.25 -2.01
N CYS A 160 0.09 -5.06 -2.43
CA CYS A 160 0.39 -4.72 -3.83
C CYS A 160 1.87 -4.31 -3.99
N PRO A 161 2.84 -5.22 -3.79
CA PRO A 161 4.27 -4.91 -3.57
C PRO A 161 4.99 -4.25 -4.75
N LYS A 162 4.52 -4.40 -5.99
CA LYS A 162 5.13 -3.78 -7.18
C LYS A 162 4.57 -2.40 -7.51
N MET A 163 3.62 -1.89 -6.73
CA MET A 163 2.94 -0.64 -7.07
C MET A 163 3.87 0.54 -6.81
N MET A 164 4.29 1.22 -7.88
CA MET A 164 5.27 2.29 -7.82
C MET A 164 4.62 3.66 -7.71
N VAL A 165 3.53 3.87 -8.45
CA VAL A 165 2.81 5.14 -8.50
C VAL A 165 1.31 4.89 -8.52
N PHE A 166 0.51 5.85 -8.07
CA PHE A 166 -0.92 5.79 -8.33
C PHE A 166 -1.22 6.23 -9.76
N ALA A 167 -0.95 7.48 -10.12
CA ALA A 167 -1.06 8.01 -11.48
C ALA A 167 0.18 8.84 -11.85
N ALA A 168 0.94 8.41 -12.86
CA ALA A 168 2.24 9.00 -13.20
C ALA A 168 2.15 10.49 -13.60
N GLY A 169 1.06 10.92 -14.25
CA GLY A 169 0.83 12.32 -14.63
C GLY A 169 0.32 13.23 -13.53
N GLY A 170 0.23 12.75 -12.29
CA GLY A 170 -0.30 13.51 -11.16
C GLY A 170 -1.77 13.19 -10.87
N SER A 171 -2.15 13.42 -9.62
CA SER A 171 -3.46 13.04 -9.10
C SER A 171 -3.89 13.98 -7.98
N THR A 172 -4.98 14.72 -8.21
CA THR A 172 -5.52 15.72 -7.28
C THR A 172 -6.84 15.23 -6.68
N ALA A 173 -6.85 14.91 -5.39
CA ALA A 173 -8.02 14.47 -4.63
C ALA A 173 -8.20 15.38 -3.39
N PRO A 174 -8.93 16.51 -3.50
CA PRO A 174 -8.96 17.54 -2.45
C PRO A 174 -9.71 17.13 -1.17
N GLN A 175 -10.58 16.12 -1.24
CA GLN A 175 -11.35 15.62 -0.09
C GLN A 175 -10.70 14.41 0.58
N LEU A 176 -9.68 13.82 -0.06
CA LEU A 176 -9.02 12.64 0.47
C LEU A 176 -8.00 13.07 1.53
N ASN A 177 -8.22 12.64 2.76
CA ASN A 177 -7.30 12.96 3.87
C ASN A 177 -6.29 11.82 4.13
N TYR A 178 -6.67 10.59 3.80
CA TYR A 178 -5.92 9.40 4.23
C TYR A 178 -5.93 8.26 3.20
N ILE A 179 -4.91 7.40 3.28
CA ILE A 179 -4.81 6.14 2.55
C ILE A 179 -4.70 5.01 3.55
N HIS A 180 -5.53 3.97 3.39
CA HIS A 180 -5.42 2.73 4.13
C HIS A 180 -4.53 1.75 3.39
N THR A 181 -3.56 1.16 4.08
CA THR A 181 -2.58 0.23 3.54
C THR A 181 -2.64 -1.10 4.28
N GLY A 182 -1.77 -2.05 3.90
CA GLY A 182 -1.61 -3.28 4.67
C GLY A 182 -1.05 -3.05 6.09
N LEU A 183 -0.40 -1.91 6.32
CA LEU A 183 0.21 -1.53 7.60
C LEU A 183 -0.66 -0.55 8.41
N GLY A 184 -1.65 0.09 7.80
CA GLY A 184 -2.52 1.03 8.52
C GLY A 184 -2.84 2.29 7.72
N LYS A 185 -3.10 3.40 8.40
CA LYS A 185 -3.60 4.64 7.82
C LYS A 185 -2.48 5.68 7.70
N HIS A 186 -2.34 6.28 6.53
CA HIS A 186 -1.34 7.30 6.21
C HIS A 186 -1.99 8.61 5.76
N THR A 187 -1.44 9.76 6.16
CA THR A 187 -1.78 11.08 5.58
C THR A 187 -1.26 11.22 4.16
N LEU A 188 -1.93 12.03 3.37
CA LEU A 188 -1.34 12.58 2.16
C LEU A 188 -0.39 13.74 2.52
N ASP A 189 0.76 13.83 1.86
CA ASP A 189 1.60 15.03 1.86
C ASP A 189 1.35 15.86 0.59
N GLN A 190 2.24 16.81 0.27
CA GLN A 190 2.13 17.67 -0.91
C GLN A 190 2.13 16.89 -2.24
N SER A 191 2.55 15.62 -2.26
CA SER A 191 2.53 14.75 -3.44
C SER A 191 1.17 14.08 -3.71
N GLY A 192 0.19 14.29 -2.83
CA GLY A 192 -1.17 13.81 -3.01
C GLY A 192 -1.26 12.28 -2.97
N LEU A 193 -1.95 11.69 -3.94
CA LEU A 193 -2.18 10.24 -4.04
C LEU A 193 -0.96 9.45 -4.54
N ASN A 194 0.10 10.11 -5.00
CA ASN A 194 1.31 9.45 -5.50
C ASN A 194 2.32 9.25 -4.36
N PHE A 195 3.05 8.13 -4.40
CA PHE A 195 3.97 7.75 -3.32
C PHE A 195 5.36 8.33 -3.58
N HIS A 196 6.02 8.83 -2.54
CA HIS A 196 7.45 9.09 -2.59
C HIS A 196 8.20 7.75 -2.48
N GLN A 197 8.82 7.30 -3.58
CA GLN A 197 9.79 6.22 -3.51
C GLN A 197 11.02 6.72 -2.76
N THR A 198 11.34 6.14 -1.60
CA THR A 198 12.68 6.27 -0.99
C THR A 198 13.66 5.39 -1.75
N THR A 199 13.88 5.69 -3.02
CA THR A 199 15.10 5.24 -3.71
C THR A 199 16.21 6.21 -3.34
N SER A 200 16.98 5.86 -2.31
CA SER A 200 18.32 6.44 -2.16
C SER A 200 19.09 6.15 -3.45
N PRO A 201 19.77 7.16 -4.04
CA PRO A 201 20.55 6.93 -5.25
C PRO A 201 21.70 5.97 -4.93
N SER A 202 21.80 4.90 -5.71
CA SER A 202 22.91 3.96 -5.68
C SER A 202 24.22 4.70 -6.01
N SER A 203 25.06 4.89 -4.99
CA SER A 203 26.47 5.29 -5.13
C SER A 203 27.28 4.53 -4.08
N HIS A 204 27.89 3.43 -4.53
CA HIS A 204 29.04 2.71 -3.96
C HIS A 204 29.15 2.48 -2.44
N GLY A 205 29.23 1.20 -2.06
CA GLY A 205 29.91 0.76 -0.84
C GLY A 205 29.07 -0.16 0.02
N ALA A 206 29.56 -1.38 0.22
CA ALA A 206 28.88 -2.44 0.95
C ALA A 206 28.59 -2.06 2.42
N THR A 207 27.34 -2.27 2.85
CA THR A 207 27.00 -2.85 4.16
C THR A 207 25.56 -3.33 4.12
N SER A 208 25.39 -4.65 4.22
CA SER A 208 24.10 -5.31 4.27
C SER A 208 23.33 -4.88 5.52
N CYS A 209 22.29 -4.06 5.35
CA CYS A 209 21.24 -3.96 6.36
C CYS A 209 20.34 -5.19 6.23
N PRO A 210 20.05 -5.93 7.32
CA PRO A 210 19.20 -7.10 7.27
C PRO A 210 17.74 -6.65 7.13
N ALA A 211 17.18 -6.90 5.95
CA ALA A 211 15.74 -6.96 5.65
C ALA A 211 14.88 -5.81 6.21
N THR A 212 14.92 -4.64 5.58
CA THR A 212 13.63 -4.03 5.23
C THR A 212 12.98 -5.02 4.26
N SER A 213 11.83 -5.56 4.62
CA SER A 213 11.06 -6.43 3.72
C SER A 213 10.96 -5.73 2.36
N GLU A 214 11.54 -6.34 1.31
CA GLU A 214 11.23 -6.02 -0.07
C GLU A 214 9.70 -5.97 -0.20
N GLY A 215 9.12 -4.77 -0.35
CA GLY A 215 7.69 -4.64 -0.63
C GLY A 215 6.89 -3.61 0.17
N THR A 216 7.47 -2.87 1.12
CA THR A 216 6.71 -1.78 1.77
C THR A 216 6.86 -0.47 0.99
N ILE A 217 5.85 -0.16 0.17
CA ILE A 217 5.76 1.05 -0.65
C ILE A 217 5.52 2.33 0.19
N TRP A 218 5.15 2.16 1.46
CA TRP A 218 4.61 3.21 2.30
C TRP A 218 5.58 3.64 3.39
N SER A 219 5.94 4.93 3.36
CA SER A 219 6.78 5.57 4.36
C SER A 219 6.06 5.71 5.70
N PHE A 220 6.79 5.52 6.80
CA PHE A 220 6.31 5.72 8.16
C PHE A 220 6.12 7.21 8.52
N HIS A 221 6.74 8.14 7.76
CA HIS A 221 6.66 9.60 7.95
C HIS A 221 5.23 10.15 7.97
N ASN A 222 4.34 9.53 7.21
CA ASN A 222 2.96 9.96 7.05
C ASN A 222 1.98 9.06 7.82
N MET A 223 2.45 8.10 8.61
CA MET A 223 1.58 7.16 9.32
C MET A 223 0.89 7.84 10.50
N ILE A 224 -0.44 7.71 10.59
CA ILE A 224 -1.25 8.15 11.75
C ILE A 224 -1.71 6.96 12.57
N GLU A 225 -2.07 5.86 11.91
CA GLU A 225 -2.55 4.67 12.59
C GLU A 225 -1.82 3.46 12.05
N LEU A 226 -1.13 2.73 12.91
CA LEU A 226 -0.56 1.43 12.60
C LEU A 226 -1.60 0.37 12.93
N TYR A 227 -2.02 -0.41 11.94
CA TYR A 227 -2.93 -1.54 12.13
C TYR A 227 -2.30 -2.79 11.52
N VAL A 228 -1.95 -3.76 12.38
CA VAL A 228 -1.36 -5.04 11.96
C VAL A 228 -2.20 -6.17 12.52
N GLU A 229 -2.70 -7.03 11.64
CA GLU A 229 -3.54 -8.16 12.03
C GLU A 229 -3.08 -9.44 11.33
N ARG A 230 -2.99 -10.56 12.08
CA ARG A 230 -2.66 -11.90 11.54
C ARG A 230 -1.35 -11.94 10.75
N ASN A 231 -0.30 -11.31 11.29
CA ASN A 231 1.04 -11.34 10.74
C ASN A 231 1.96 -12.21 11.61
N TYR A 232 2.29 -13.41 11.14
CA TYR A 232 3.05 -14.40 11.90
C TYR A 232 4.53 -14.49 11.51
N ASP A 233 4.92 -13.85 10.40
CA ASP A 233 6.28 -13.94 9.85
C ASP A 233 7.20 -12.84 10.41
N VAL A 234 6.62 -11.81 11.02
CA VAL A 234 7.33 -10.64 11.53
C VAL A 234 7.61 -10.78 13.02
N LYS A 235 8.88 -10.63 13.39
CA LYS A 235 9.31 -10.54 14.80
C LYS A 235 9.22 -9.12 15.36
N LYS A 236 9.56 -8.13 14.53
CA LYS A 236 9.61 -6.72 14.91
C LYS A 236 8.73 -5.89 13.99
N ILE A 237 7.75 -5.19 14.55
CA ILE A 237 6.73 -4.51 13.73
C ILE A 237 7.30 -3.22 13.13
N ILE A 238 7.91 -2.39 13.97
CA ILE A 238 8.53 -1.13 13.59
C ILE A 238 10.05 -1.29 13.76
N PRO A 239 10.81 -1.28 12.66
CA PRO A 239 12.26 -1.37 12.72
C PRO A 239 12.88 -0.09 13.31
N SER A 240 14.07 -0.20 13.88
CA SER A 240 14.75 0.94 14.52
C SER A 240 15.07 2.07 13.52
N SER A 241 15.25 1.74 12.24
CA SER A 241 15.48 2.70 11.15
C SER A 241 14.29 3.64 10.90
N GLU A 242 13.09 3.22 11.28
CA GLU A 242 11.84 3.93 10.95
C GLU A 242 11.30 4.73 12.15
N LEU A 243 11.85 4.54 13.35
CA LEU A 243 11.35 5.16 14.58
C LEU A 243 11.28 6.69 14.53
N LEU A 244 12.29 7.32 13.93
CA LEU A 244 12.34 8.79 13.80
C LEU A 244 11.23 9.34 12.89
N GLN A 245 10.65 8.49 12.04
CA GLN A 245 9.64 8.89 11.07
C GLN A 245 8.22 8.94 11.67
N LEU A 246 8.01 8.40 12.87
CA LEU A 246 6.67 8.21 13.45
C LEU A 246 6.08 9.46 14.13
N GLN A 247 6.51 10.66 13.72
CA GLN A 247 6.11 11.92 14.34
C GLN A 247 4.61 12.22 14.21
N LYS A 248 3.92 11.63 13.23
CA LYS A 248 2.47 11.76 13.03
C LYS A 248 1.66 10.61 13.61
N LEU A 249 2.30 9.59 14.17
CA LEU A 249 1.62 8.39 14.63
C LEU A 249 0.76 8.71 15.86
N GLU A 250 -0.54 8.49 15.75
CA GLU A 250 -1.52 8.72 16.81
C GLU A 250 -2.01 7.44 17.48
N LYS A 251 -2.10 6.35 16.70
CA LYS A 251 -2.70 5.10 17.13
C LYS A 251 -1.89 3.90 16.70
N VAL A 252 -1.77 2.92 17.59
CA VAL A 252 -1.20 1.60 17.28
C VAL A 252 -2.19 0.53 17.66
N HIS A 253 -2.56 -0.32 16.71
CA HIS A 253 -3.35 -1.52 16.95
C HIS A 253 -2.66 -2.73 16.32
N VAL A 254 -2.28 -3.69 17.15
CA VAL A 254 -1.69 -4.97 16.70
C VAL A 254 -2.52 -6.11 17.28
N CYS A 255 -2.99 -7.01 16.43
CA CYS A 255 -3.84 -8.12 16.86
C CYS A 255 -3.48 -9.44 16.19
N SER A 256 -3.44 -10.53 16.96
CA SER A 256 -3.21 -11.90 16.44
C SER A 256 -1.88 -12.07 15.70
N CYS A 257 -0.77 -11.61 16.30
CA CYS A 257 0.59 -11.69 15.74
C CYS A 257 1.53 -12.40 16.73
N ASP A 258 1.41 -13.72 16.85
CA ASP A 258 2.11 -14.51 17.88
C ASP A 258 3.64 -14.57 17.71
N GLY A 259 4.17 -14.28 16.51
CA GLY A 259 5.60 -14.28 16.22
C GLY A 259 6.35 -13.01 16.67
N VAL A 260 5.63 -11.95 17.01
CA VAL A 260 6.20 -10.65 17.36
C VAL A 260 6.84 -10.71 18.74
N ASP A 261 8.11 -10.32 18.88
CA ASP A 261 8.80 -10.19 20.17
C ASP A 261 8.96 -8.72 20.61
N GLU A 262 9.03 -7.78 19.66
CA GLU A 262 9.16 -6.34 19.88
C GLU A 262 8.18 -5.56 18.96
N VAL A 263 7.37 -4.65 19.50
CA VAL A 263 6.53 -3.75 18.65
C VAL A 263 7.42 -2.66 18.04
N PHE A 264 8.17 -1.95 18.87
CA PHE A 264 9.16 -0.94 18.49
C PHE A 264 10.56 -1.49 18.75
N GLU A 265 11.33 -1.70 17.67
CA GLU A 265 12.69 -2.23 17.74
C GLU A 265 13.67 -1.21 18.36
N ALA A 266 14.40 -1.60 19.39
CA ALA A 266 15.44 -0.78 19.99
C ALA A 266 16.70 -0.68 19.10
N LEU A 267 17.42 0.44 19.17
CA LEU A 267 18.77 0.55 18.63
C LEU A 267 19.71 -0.37 19.41
N GLU A 268 20.53 -1.15 18.70
CA GLU A 268 21.55 -2.03 19.28
C GLU A 268 22.95 -1.50 18.92
N ALA A 269 23.97 -1.84 19.70
CA ALA A 269 25.35 -1.41 19.43
C ALA A 269 25.81 -1.87 18.04
N ALA A 270 26.27 -0.94 17.20
CA ALA A 270 26.88 -1.27 15.92
C ALA A 270 28.14 -2.12 16.14
N GLY A 271 28.12 -3.39 15.73
CA GLY A 271 29.35 -4.18 15.59
C GLY A 271 29.48 -5.52 16.32
N ARG A 272 28.41 -6.23 16.67
CA ARG A 272 28.54 -7.64 17.12
C ARG A 272 28.17 -8.63 16.03
N ASN A 273 29.10 -8.78 15.09
CA ASN A 273 29.12 -9.89 14.15
C ASN A 273 29.09 -11.21 14.96
N ARG A 274 27.99 -11.97 14.88
CA ARG A 274 27.77 -13.21 15.65
C ARG A 274 28.60 -14.41 15.15
N ASN A 275 29.81 -14.18 14.63
CA ASN A 275 30.76 -15.27 14.42
C ASN A 275 31.61 -15.47 15.68
N ARG A 276 31.11 -16.31 16.57
CA ARG A 276 31.91 -16.94 17.62
C ARG A 276 33.06 -17.72 16.96
N ASN A 277 34.25 -17.16 16.98
CA ASN A 277 35.44 -17.99 17.14
C ASN A 277 36.10 -17.59 18.47
N ARG A 278 35.99 -18.48 19.45
CA ARG A 278 36.76 -18.39 20.70
C ARG A 278 38.22 -18.52 20.29
N ASN A 279 39.02 -17.51 20.66
CA ASN A 279 40.46 -17.52 20.90
C ASN A 279 41.09 -16.28 20.27
N SER A 280 41.06 -15.17 20.99
CA SER A 280 42.05 -14.09 20.90
C SER A 280 41.83 -13.17 22.10
N SER A 281 42.60 -13.43 23.15
CA SER A 281 42.85 -12.51 24.25
C SER A 281 43.69 -11.35 23.74
N SER A 282 43.05 -10.20 23.50
CA SER A 282 43.73 -8.91 23.46
C SER A 282 42.75 -7.84 23.91
N GLY A 283 42.97 -7.34 25.13
CA GLY A 283 42.24 -6.21 25.66
C GLY A 283 42.56 -4.96 24.85
N SER A 284 41.52 -4.32 24.35
CA SER A 284 41.52 -2.89 24.08
C SER A 284 40.37 -2.32 24.91
N ALA A 285 40.73 -1.55 25.93
CA ALA A 285 39.79 -0.70 26.64
C ALA A 285 39.17 0.25 25.61
N PHE A 286 37.96 -0.07 25.17
CA PHE A 286 37.14 0.86 24.40
C PHE A 286 36.57 1.85 25.41
N ASP A 287 36.87 3.12 25.16
CA ASP A 287 36.42 4.26 25.92
C ASP A 287 34.87 4.29 25.97
N GLU A 288 34.32 3.96 27.14
CA GLU A 288 32.90 3.80 27.45
C GLU A 288 32.23 5.15 27.76
N SER A 289 32.71 6.25 27.16
CA SER A 289 32.35 7.62 27.56
C SER A 289 31.64 8.46 26.50
N SER A 290 31.37 7.90 25.30
CA SER A 290 30.77 8.65 24.18
C SER A 290 29.43 8.12 23.68
N GLN A 291 28.75 7.24 24.42
CA GLN A 291 27.49 6.63 23.96
C GLN A 291 26.29 7.47 24.41
N THR A 292 25.78 8.30 23.51
CA THR A 292 24.57 9.09 23.73
C THR A 292 23.32 8.20 23.56
N THR A 293 22.50 8.12 24.60
CA THR A 293 21.17 7.51 24.50
C THR A 293 20.32 8.32 23.52
N THR A 294 19.77 7.65 22.51
CA THR A 294 18.84 8.28 21.57
C THR A 294 17.45 8.31 22.18
N LEU A 295 16.86 9.51 22.21
CA LEU A 295 15.52 9.73 22.71
C LEU A 295 14.51 9.73 21.56
N PHE A 296 13.58 8.79 21.58
CA PHE A 296 12.48 8.68 20.64
C PHE A 296 11.22 9.29 21.25
N ASN A 297 10.95 10.54 20.88
CA ASN A 297 9.72 11.21 21.24
C ASN A 297 8.63 10.88 20.21
N LEU A 298 7.49 10.37 20.69
CA LEU A 298 6.29 10.10 19.90
C LEU A 298 5.18 11.06 20.34
N PRO A 299 5.25 12.33 19.89
CA PRO A 299 4.47 13.41 20.48
C PRO A 299 2.98 13.31 20.24
N ASN A 300 2.55 12.64 19.17
CA ASN A 300 1.14 12.54 18.80
C ASN A 300 0.50 11.20 19.20
N LEU A 301 1.28 10.25 19.74
CA LEU A 301 0.76 8.93 20.08
C LEU A 301 -0.21 9.03 21.26
N THR A 302 -1.48 8.76 21.00
CA THR A 302 -2.56 8.88 22.00
C THR A 302 -3.09 7.53 22.46
N GLN A 303 -3.05 6.50 21.61
CA GLN A 303 -3.65 5.20 21.89
C GLN A 303 -2.80 4.03 21.42
N VAL A 304 -2.64 3.03 22.29
CA VAL A 304 -2.02 1.74 21.93
C VAL A 304 -2.92 0.59 22.36
N LYS A 305 -3.26 -0.27 21.39
CA LYS A 305 -4.09 -1.46 21.58
C LYS A 305 -3.35 -2.70 21.08
N LEU A 306 -3.08 -3.64 21.97
CA LEU A 306 -2.36 -4.87 21.66
C LEU A 306 -3.19 -6.08 22.10
N GLU A 307 -3.47 -7.00 21.19
CA GLU A 307 -4.36 -8.14 21.45
C GLU A 307 -3.78 -9.43 20.88
N TYR A 308 -3.76 -10.51 21.66
CA TYR A 308 -3.32 -11.83 21.20
C TYR A 308 -1.90 -11.82 20.59
N LEU A 309 -0.93 -11.34 21.36
CA LEU A 309 0.50 -11.31 20.98
C LEU A 309 1.29 -12.22 21.91
N CYS A 310 1.15 -13.54 21.75
CA CYS A 310 1.71 -14.49 22.71
C CYS A 310 3.25 -14.46 22.75
N GLY A 311 3.92 -14.05 21.66
CA GLY A 311 5.37 -13.93 21.58
C GLY A 311 5.95 -12.65 22.17
N LEU A 312 5.11 -11.62 22.38
CA LEU A 312 5.54 -10.25 22.64
C LEU A 312 6.23 -10.15 24.00
N ARG A 313 7.46 -9.63 24.00
CA ARG A 313 8.24 -9.36 25.22
C ARG A 313 8.28 -7.89 25.58
N TYR A 314 8.43 -7.02 24.58
CA TYR A 314 8.56 -5.59 24.78
C TYR A 314 7.71 -4.81 23.78
N ILE A 315 6.92 -3.86 24.28
CA ILE A 315 6.26 -2.90 23.38
C ILE A 315 7.31 -1.92 22.86
N TRP A 316 8.02 -1.26 23.78
CA TRP A 316 9.08 -0.29 23.52
C TRP A 316 10.28 -0.63 24.39
N LYS A 317 11.21 -1.40 23.81
CA LYS A 317 12.37 -1.90 24.53
C LYS A 317 13.35 -0.75 24.81
N ASN A 318 13.55 -0.44 26.08
CA ASN A 318 14.62 0.47 26.49
C ASN A 318 15.91 -0.30 26.70
N ASN A 319 17.01 0.30 26.28
CA ASN A 319 18.35 -0.16 26.58
C ASN A 319 19.25 1.06 26.77
N GLN A 320 20.55 0.87 26.89
CA GLN A 320 21.47 1.97 27.13
C GLN A 320 21.44 3.01 25.98
N TRP A 321 21.02 2.63 24.76
CA TRP A 321 21.01 3.47 23.55
C TRP A 321 19.63 3.97 23.15
N THR A 322 18.56 3.44 23.75
CA THR A 322 17.17 3.68 23.35
C THR A 322 16.33 4.07 24.54
N ALA A 323 15.71 5.24 24.47
CA ALA A 323 14.68 5.71 25.39
C ALA A 323 13.45 6.22 24.61
N PHE A 324 12.25 6.00 25.14
CA PHE A 324 11.00 6.50 24.56
C PHE A 324 10.29 7.49 25.49
N GLU A 325 9.62 8.47 24.89
CA GLU A 325 8.74 9.43 25.56
C GLU A 325 7.38 9.53 24.86
N PHE A 326 6.32 9.59 25.66
CA PHE A 326 4.94 9.57 25.20
C PHE A 326 4.10 10.70 25.81
N PRO A 327 4.40 11.97 25.51
CA PRO A 327 3.85 13.13 26.23
C PRO A 327 2.31 13.24 26.15
N ASN A 328 1.67 12.65 25.14
CA ASN A 328 0.22 12.72 24.91
C ASN A 328 -0.48 11.35 24.93
N LEU A 329 0.16 10.30 25.45
CA LEU A 329 -0.45 8.97 25.51
C LEU A 329 -1.57 8.94 26.56
N THR A 330 -2.79 8.64 26.11
CA THR A 330 -3.99 8.66 26.96
C THR A 330 -4.56 7.29 27.26
N ARG A 331 -4.43 6.33 26.35
CA ARG A 331 -5.02 4.99 26.50
C ARG A 331 -4.06 3.90 26.07
N VAL A 332 -3.87 2.90 26.93
CA VAL A 332 -3.16 1.67 26.63
C VAL A 332 -4.04 0.48 27.00
N HIS A 333 -4.34 -0.35 26.01
CA HIS A 333 -5.12 -1.57 26.16
C HIS A 333 -4.29 -2.76 25.69
N ILE A 334 -4.07 -3.73 26.58
CA ILE A 334 -3.25 -4.90 26.32
C ILE A 334 -4.05 -6.13 26.77
N SER A 335 -4.32 -7.05 25.85
CA SER A 335 -5.01 -8.29 26.17
C SER A 335 -4.30 -9.52 25.58
N THR A 336 -4.12 -10.55 26.40
CA THR A 336 -3.57 -11.85 25.97
C THR A 336 -2.15 -11.72 25.36
N CYS A 337 -1.26 -10.99 26.03
CA CYS A 337 0.16 -10.88 25.70
C CYS A 337 1.00 -11.63 26.75
N LYS A 338 1.09 -12.96 26.62
CA LYS A 338 1.52 -13.85 27.70
C LYS A 338 2.97 -13.65 28.17
N ARG A 339 3.86 -13.24 27.25
CA ARG A 339 5.30 -13.08 27.47
C ARG A 339 5.75 -11.64 27.71
N LEU A 340 4.79 -10.72 27.81
CA LEU A 340 5.08 -9.30 27.94
C LEU A 340 5.70 -9.07 29.31
N GLU A 341 6.93 -8.59 29.35
CA GLU A 341 7.69 -8.44 30.61
C GLU A 341 7.22 -7.21 31.38
N HIS A 342 7.10 -6.07 30.71
CA HIS A 342 6.61 -4.82 31.29
C HIS A 342 5.97 -3.93 30.23
N VAL A 343 5.02 -3.09 30.64
CA VAL A 343 4.39 -2.11 29.74
C VAL A 343 5.23 -0.85 29.62
N PHE A 344 5.76 -0.34 30.72
CA PHE A 344 6.58 0.86 30.77
C PHE A 344 7.80 0.64 31.66
N THR A 345 8.88 1.38 31.40
CA THR A 345 10.08 1.38 32.26
C THR A 345 10.09 2.61 33.17
N SER A 346 10.89 2.57 34.23
CA SER A 346 11.02 3.68 35.19
C SER A 346 11.42 5.01 34.52
N SER A 347 12.23 4.97 33.47
CA SER A 347 12.64 6.15 32.71
C SER A 347 11.48 6.84 31.96
N MET A 348 10.38 6.13 31.68
CA MET A 348 9.25 6.68 30.92
C MET A 348 8.26 7.45 31.81
N GLY A 349 8.36 7.30 33.15
CA GLY A 349 7.38 7.81 34.10
C GLY A 349 7.12 9.31 33.98
N GLY A 350 8.15 10.10 33.65
CA GLY A 350 8.03 11.55 33.45
C GLY A 350 7.20 11.97 32.23
N SER A 351 7.02 11.07 31.25
CA SER A 351 6.30 11.37 30.01
C SER A 351 4.82 10.94 30.02
N LEU A 352 4.40 10.08 30.95
CA LEU A 352 3.06 9.46 30.97
C LEU A 352 2.00 10.32 31.69
N LEU A 353 2.18 11.64 31.76
CA LEU A 353 1.33 12.55 32.54
C LEU A 353 -0.11 12.64 32.03
N GLN A 354 -0.36 12.27 30.77
CA GLN A 354 -1.68 12.32 30.14
C GLN A 354 -2.41 10.98 30.15
N LEU A 355 -1.83 9.92 30.73
CA LEU A 355 -2.41 8.58 30.71
C LEU A 355 -3.69 8.52 31.57
N GLN A 356 -4.81 8.16 30.93
CA GLN A 356 -6.15 8.11 31.54
C GLN A 356 -6.66 6.68 31.69
N GLU A 357 -6.35 5.80 30.73
CA GLU A 357 -6.85 4.43 30.71
C GLU A 357 -5.69 3.46 30.50
N LEU A 358 -5.47 2.56 31.45
CA LEU A 358 -4.54 1.44 31.34
C LEU A 358 -5.30 0.15 31.64
N CYS A 359 -5.60 -0.61 30.60
CA CYS A 359 -6.28 -1.90 30.71
C CYS A 359 -5.30 -3.02 30.34
N ILE A 360 -5.02 -3.91 31.27
CA ILE A 360 -4.16 -5.08 31.04
C ILE A 360 -4.93 -6.32 31.46
N TRP A 361 -5.05 -7.28 30.54
CA TRP A 361 -5.78 -8.52 30.77
C TRP A 361 -5.00 -9.72 30.23
N ASN A 362 -4.89 -10.79 31.03
CA ASN A 362 -4.30 -12.06 30.59
C ASN A 362 -2.84 -11.95 30.08
N CYS A 363 -1.99 -11.23 30.81
CA CYS A 363 -0.54 -11.13 30.56
C CYS A 363 0.22 -11.82 31.70
N SER A 364 0.65 -13.07 31.50
CA SER A 364 1.10 -13.96 32.59
C SER A 364 2.53 -13.75 33.08
N GLU A 365 3.44 -13.33 32.20
CA GLU A 365 4.87 -13.10 32.53
C GLU A 365 5.16 -11.63 32.87
N MET A 366 4.13 -10.79 33.03
CA MET A 366 4.30 -9.39 33.35
C MET A 366 4.65 -9.21 34.84
N GLU A 367 5.77 -8.56 35.12
CA GLU A 367 6.28 -8.28 36.47
C GLU A 367 5.86 -6.91 37.00
#